data_AF-A0A955U3L1-F1
#
_entry.id   AF-A0A955U3L1-F1
#
_cell.length_a   1.000
_cell.length_b   1.000
_cell.length_c   1.000
_cell.angle_alpha   90.00
_cell.angle_beta   90.00
_cell.angle_gamma   90.00
#
_symmetry.space_group_name_H-M   'P 1'
#
loop_
_entity.id
_entity.type
_entity.pdbx_description
1 polymer ?
#
loop_
_entity_poly.entity_id
_entity_poly.type
_entity_poly.pdbx_seq_one_letter_code
_entity_poly.pdbx_strand_id
1 'polypeptide(L)'
;MRAWPLVFVVGCAVDSEDLAFDPALDAELAVLESAERGVAPPVQALTLTATVPHPGGDVILVAAGAQPGETVGFLSSLGGVAQGPCPAQLGGLCLDLGADTLLSGTVVADGQGRAALEVAVPGNLQAGLTVTFQAAIRRGAQGSSSVKSNPSVKTVGAPAWSHRVAIDGSLQEWGTDELFATTSGGNTAGGVTWDADTVYFAFFHPDVASGGPEHWEVIYIGTTDPGSTTGVILNTQLPGLPFAASLALRRKADGSYDDIQEWNGQTWVGTPNLLGTLGSSAAESGQGLEIAIPRGLIGSSRIQVVMAQVFEGNGFESTYGGVPDDSFVDGYDPNYATSLTLDLSSPDPSAIQNP
;
A
#
# COMPACT_ATOMS: atom_id res chain seq x y z
N MET A 1 -34.88 66.48 -7.43
CA MET A 1 -34.60 65.90 -8.76
C MET A 1 -33.42 64.95 -8.63
N ARG A 2 -33.68 63.65 -8.58
CA ARG A 2 -32.68 62.58 -8.64
C ARG A 2 -33.22 61.53 -9.60
N ALA A 3 -32.51 61.34 -10.71
CA ALA A 3 -32.87 60.40 -11.77
C ALA A 3 -32.57 58.97 -11.31
N TRP A 4 -33.50 58.07 -11.60
CA TRP A 4 -33.33 56.62 -11.46
C TRP A 4 -32.92 56.04 -12.83
N PRO A 5 -31.98 55.08 -12.91
CA PRO A 5 -31.71 54.41 -14.16
C PRO A 5 -32.77 53.33 -14.42
N LEU A 6 -33.38 53.39 -15.61
CA LEU A 6 -34.15 52.30 -16.21
C LEU A 6 -33.20 51.11 -16.46
N VAL A 7 -33.54 49.94 -15.95
CA VAL A 7 -32.95 48.66 -16.35
C VAL A 7 -33.86 48.04 -17.41
N PHE A 8 -33.32 47.83 -18.61
CA PHE A 8 -33.95 47.03 -19.66
C PHE A 8 -33.74 45.55 -19.32
N VAL A 9 -34.83 44.81 -19.12
CA VAL A 9 -34.81 43.34 -19.13
C VAL A 9 -35.02 42.90 -20.57
N VAL A 10 -33.95 42.40 -21.20
CA VAL A 10 -34.04 41.68 -22.49
C VAL A 10 -34.44 40.24 -22.15
N GLY A 11 -35.68 39.89 -22.46
CA GLY A 11 -36.15 38.51 -22.41
C GLY A 11 -35.66 37.76 -23.64
N CYS A 12 -34.65 36.91 -23.48
CA CYS A 12 -34.40 35.82 -24.42
C CYS A 12 -35.31 34.65 -24.03
N ALA A 13 -36.22 34.29 -24.92
CA ALA A 13 -36.90 33.00 -24.87
C ALA A 13 -35.86 31.92 -25.19
N VAL A 14 -35.61 31.03 -24.23
CA VAL A 14 -34.86 29.79 -24.47
C VAL A 14 -35.88 28.69 -24.73
N ASP A 15 -35.78 28.08 -25.90
CA ASP A 15 -36.51 26.88 -26.29
C ASP A 15 -36.19 25.74 -25.32
N SER A 16 -37.23 25.05 -24.87
CA SER A 16 -37.19 23.99 -23.86
C SER A 16 -36.80 22.64 -24.47
N GLU A 17 -35.59 22.54 -24.99
CA GLU A 17 -35.01 21.23 -25.32
C GLU A 17 -34.28 20.67 -24.09
N ASP A 18 -34.57 19.40 -23.80
CA ASP A 18 -34.06 18.61 -22.68
C ASP A 18 -32.55 18.77 -22.47
N LEU A 19 -32.17 19.64 -21.53
CA LEU A 19 -30.83 19.62 -20.94
C LEU A 19 -30.79 18.44 -19.98
N ALA A 20 -30.33 17.30 -20.48
CA ALA A 20 -29.92 16.20 -19.64
C ALA A 20 -28.87 16.73 -18.64
N PHE A 21 -29.24 16.70 -17.36
CA PHE A 21 -28.37 17.05 -16.24
C PHE A 21 -27.08 16.24 -16.36
N ASP A 22 -25.94 16.93 -16.47
CA ASP A 22 -24.63 16.32 -16.40
C ASP A 22 -24.22 16.19 -14.92
N PRO A 23 -24.26 14.98 -14.33
CA PRO A 23 -23.96 14.78 -12.90
C PRO A 23 -22.51 15.12 -12.55
N ALA A 24 -21.61 15.26 -13.53
CA ALA A 24 -20.22 15.67 -13.27
C ALA A 24 -20.12 17.15 -12.89
N LEU A 25 -20.97 18.02 -13.47
CA LEU A 25 -20.99 19.46 -13.19
C LEU A 25 -21.57 19.78 -11.80
N ASP A 26 -22.53 19.00 -11.33
CA ASP A 26 -23.08 19.15 -9.97
C ASP A 26 -22.07 18.75 -8.89
N ALA A 27 -21.19 17.78 -9.15
CA ALA A 27 -20.13 17.40 -8.22
C ALA A 27 -19.06 18.49 -8.08
N GLU A 28 -18.66 19.14 -9.17
CA GLU A 28 -17.71 20.26 -9.10
C GLU A 28 -18.30 21.51 -8.43
N LEU A 29 -19.58 21.83 -8.68
CA LEU A 29 -20.29 22.93 -8.00
C LEU A 29 -20.46 22.68 -6.50
N ALA A 30 -20.70 21.43 -6.08
CA ALA A 30 -20.79 21.08 -4.67
C ALA A 30 -19.45 21.27 -3.92
N VAL A 31 -18.32 21.01 -4.58
CA VAL A 31 -16.97 21.24 -4.00
C VAL A 31 -16.70 22.75 -3.85
N LEU A 32 -17.06 23.55 -4.85
CA LEU A 32 -16.88 25.01 -4.81
C LEU A 32 -17.81 25.68 -3.79
N GLU A 33 -19.09 25.28 -3.71
CA GLU A 33 -20.01 25.81 -2.70
C GLU A 33 -19.60 25.42 -1.27
N SER A 34 -19.04 24.22 -1.08
CA SER A 34 -18.54 23.79 0.24
C SER A 34 -17.31 24.59 0.67
N ALA A 35 -16.45 24.97 -0.28
CA ALA A 35 -15.31 25.87 -0.03
C ALA A 35 -15.75 27.29 0.36
N GLU A 36 -16.84 27.81 -0.21
CA GLU A 36 -17.35 29.15 0.12
C GLU A 36 -18.18 29.19 1.42
N ARG A 37 -18.84 28.10 1.81
CA ARG A 37 -19.63 28.06 3.05
C ARG A 37 -18.80 27.89 4.33
N GLY A 38 -17.48 27.69 4.22
CA GLY A 38 -16.61 27.52 5.38
C GLY A 38 -17.00 26.35 6.29
N VAL A 39 -17.74 25.37 5.76
CA VAL A 39 -18.09 24.16 6.50
C VAL A 39 -16.83 23.32 6.58
N ALA A 40 -16.24 23.25 7.77
CA ALA A 40 -15.05 22.44 8.00
C ALA A 40 -15.34 21.00 7.54
N PRO A 41 -14.44 20.38 6.75
CA PRO A 41 -14.61 18.99 6.36
C PRO A 41 -14.80 18.11 7.60
N PRO A 42 -15.61 17.04 7.50
CA PRO A 42 -15.88 16.17 8.63
C PRO A 42 -14.56 15.72 9.27
N VAL A 43 -14.50 15.77 10.60
CA VAL A 43 -13.31 15.42 11.36
C VAL A 43 -13.04 13.93 11.16
N GLN A 44 -12.06 13.59 10.31
CA GLN A 44 -11.60 12.23 10.14
C GLN A 44 -10.83 11.78 11.39
N ALA A 45 -11.05 10.53 11.81
CA ALA A 45 -10.32 9.94 12.92
C ALA A 45 -8.85 9.75 12.53
N LEU A 46 -7.94 10.15 13.41
CA LEU A 46 -6.51 9.93 13.22
C LEU A 46 -6.20 8.46 13.55
N THR A 47 -5.57 7.74 12.63
CA THR A 47 -5.08 6.37 12.85
C THR A 47 -3.55 6.38 12.91
N LEU A 48 -2.96 5.37 13.55
CA LEU A 48 -1.52 5.17 13.60
C LEU A 48 -1.21 3.70 13.38
N THR A 49 -0.36 3.43 12.39
CA THR A 49 0.32 2.15 12.20
C THR A 49 1.78 2.32 12.60
N ALA A 50 2.34 1.33 13.27
CA ALA A 50 3.75 1.30 13.66
C ALA A 50 4.32 -0.07 13.30
N THR A 51 5.55 -0.12 12.79
CA THR A 51 6.31 -1.37 12.75
C THR A 51 6.80 -1.75 14.16
N VAL A 52 7.25 -2.97 14.35
CA VAL A 52 7.86 -3.41 15.60
C VAL A 52 9.29 -2.85 15.67
N PRO A 53 9.67 -2.26 16.82
CA PRO A 53 11.03 -1.79 17.01
C PRO A 53 12.02 -2.95 17.20
N HIS A 54 13.13 -2.92 16.46
CA HIS A 54 14.28 -3.81 16.65
C HIS A 54 15.46 -3.05 17.25
N PRO A 55 16.19 -3.59 18.25
CA PRO A 55 17.38 -2.95 18.78
C PRO A 55 18.39 -2.64 17.66
N GLY A 56 18.69 -1.35 17.45
CA GLY A 56 19.65 -0.89 16.46
C GLY A 56 19.10 -0.78 15.03
N GLY A 57 17.84 -1.14 14.81
CA GLY A 57 17.12 -0.90 13.57
C GLY A 57 16.28 0.37 13.64
N ASP A 58 15.31 0.47 12.74
CA ASP A 58 14.37 1.59 12.65
C ASP A 58 12.93 1.13 12.93
N VAL A 59 12.10 2.05 13.44
CA VAL A 59 10.64 1.88 13.49
C VAL A 59 9.99 2.90 12.57
N ILE A 60 9.07 2.45 11.73
CA ILE A 60 8.29 3.29 10.82
C ILE A 60 6.93 3.54 11.46
N LEU A 61 6.60 4.81 11.63
CA LEU A 61 5.35 5.29 12.19
C LEU A 61 4.56 6.00 11.10
N VAL A 62 3.35 5.53 10.78
CA VAL A 62 2.51 6.11 9.74
C VAL A 62 1.17 6.50 10.32
N ALA A 63 0.86 7.81 10.25
CA ALA A 63 -0.43 8.35 10.64
C ALA A 63 -1.27 8.68 9.40
N ALA A 64 -2.56 8.37 9.45
CA ALA A 64 -3.53 8.70 8.41
C ALA A 64 -4.78 9.38 8.99
N GLY A 65 -5.51 10.12 8.17
CA GLY A 65 -6.66 10.94 8.61
C GLY A 65 -6.28 12.37 9.05
N ALA A 66 -5.07 12.82 8.70
CA ALA A 66 -4.69 14.22 8.77
C ALA A 66 -5.31 15.00 7.59
N GLN A 67 -5.45 16.31 7.71
CA GLN A 67 -5.70 17.16 6.54
C GLN A 67 -4.37 17.43 5.83
N PRO A 68 -4.36 17.56 4.49
CA PRO A 68 -3.14 17.93 3.77
C PRO A 68 -2.47 19.18 4.32
N GLY A 69 -1.17 19.09 4.59
CA GLY A 69 -0.38 20.18 5.17
C GLY A 69 -0.42 20.28 6.70
N GLU A 70 -1.21 19.46 7.41
CA GLU A 70 -1.17 19.44 8.88
C GLU A 70 0.13 18.84 9.41
N THR A 71 0.64 19.37 10.52
CA THR A 71 1.78 18.76 11.22
C THR A 71 1.29 17.70 12.20
N VAL A 72 1.72 16.46 12.00
CA VAL A 72 1.49 15.31 12.87
C VAL A 72 2.68 15.14 13.80
N GLY A 73 2.44 15.07 15.11
CA GLY A 73 3.44 14.70 16.11
C GLY A 73 3.37 13.21 16.42
N PHE A 74 4.52 12.55 16.40
CA PHE A 74 4.68 11.13 16.74
C PHE A 74 5.37 11.01 18.09
N LEU A 75 4.74 10.28 19.00
CA LEU A 75 5.21 10.11 20.36
C LEU A 75 5.40 8.63 20.69
N SER A 76 6.37 8.35 21.56
CA SER A 76 6.65 7.01 22.07
C SER A 76 6.77 7.03 23.59
N SER A 77 6.54 5.88 24.24
CA SER A 77 6.69 5.69 25.68
C SER A 77 7.07 4.24 26.00
N LEU A 78 7.92 4.05 27.01
CA LEU A 78 8.21 2.74 27.61
C LEU A 78 7.26 2.40 28.78
N GLY A 79 6.40 3.34 29.19
CA GLY A 79 5.48 3.19 30.32
C GLY A 79 4.17 2.47 30.00
N GLY A 80 3.98 1.98 28.77
CA GLY A 80 2.74 1.35 28.32
C GLY A 80 1.60 2.34 28.06
N VAL A 81 0.37 1.83 28.01
CA VAL A 81 -0.86 2.64 27.86
C VAL A 81 -1.32 3.14 29.23
N ALA A 82 -1.29 4.45 29.45
CA ALA A 82 -1.84 5.10 30.63
C ALA A 82 -2.19 6.55 30.32
N GLN A 83 -2.88 7.25 31.23
CA GLN A 83 -3.13 8.69 31.07
C GLN A 83 -1.80 9.45 31.12
N GLY A 84 -1.43 10.02 29.99
CA GLY A 84 -0.15 10.67 29.76
C GLY A 84 -0.15 12.18 29.96
N PRO A 85 0.96 12.84 29.61
CA PRO A 85 1.05 14.29 29.65
C PRO A 85 0.06 14.93 28.67
N CYS A 86 -0.22 16.23 28.88
CA CYS A 86 -1.06 17.05 28.00
C CYS A 86 -0.21 18.20 27.42
N PRO A 87 0.65 17.95 26.42
CA PRO A 87 1.60 18.95 25.95
C PRO A 87 0.89 20.17 25.37
N ALA A 88 1.33 21.37 25.75
CA ALA A 88 0.79 22.62 25.21
C ALA A 88 1.00 22.72 23.69
N GLN A 89 2.09 22.13 23.17
CA GLN A 89 2.39 22.05 21.74
C GLN A 89 1.33 21.26 20.96
N LEU A 90 0.61 20.35 21.62
CA LEU A 90 -0.50 19.58 21.05
C LEU A 90 -1.86 20.19 21.41
N GLY A 91 -1.87 21.44 21.89
CA GLY A 91 -3.11 22.11 22.26
C GLY A 91 -3.68 21.70 23.62
N GLY A 92 -2.85 21.09 24.48
CA GLY A 92 -3.31 20.58 25.78
C GLY A 92 -4.09 19.26 25.67
N LEU A 93 -4.06 18.59 24.52
CA LEU A 93 -4.61 17.24 24.37
C LEU A 93 -3.79 16.25 25.20
N CYS A 94 -4.44 15.58 26.15
CA CYS A 94 -3.80 14.54 26.96
C CYS A 94 -3.61 13.26 26.16
N LEU A 95 -2.40 12.70 26.21
CA LEU A 95 -2.02 11.48 25.51
C LEU A 95 -2.42 10.23 26.30
N ASP A 96 -2.46 9.08 25.64
CA ASP A 96 -2.65 7.76 26.25
C ASP A 96 -1.33 6.98 26.30
N LEU A 97 -0.27 7.68 26.70
CA LEU A 97 1.08 7.18 26.85
C LEU A 97 1.50 7.28 28.31
N GLY A 98 2.12 6.24 28.84
CA GLY A 98 2.60 6.20 30.21
C GLY A 98 3.75 7.16 30.50
N ALA A 99 4.43 6.90 31.62
CA ALA A 99 5.64 7.64 31.99
C ALA A 99 6.69 7.62 30.86
N ASP A 100 7.62 8.56 30.91
CA ASP A 100 8.72 8.67 29.93
C ASP A 100 8.24 8.85 28.48
N THR A 101 7.12 9.56 28.30
CA THR A 101 6.63 9.95 26.97
C THR A 101 7.64 10.89 26.30
N LEU A 102 8.10 10.50 25.11
CA LEU A 102 9.03 11.26 24.26
C LEU A 102 8.34 11.66 22.96
N LEU A 103 8.53 12.91 22.52
CA LEU A 103 8.21 13.32 21.16
C LEU A 103 9.32 12.78 20.24
N SER A 104 9.01 11.75 19.46
CA SER A 104 9.97 11.13 18.53
C SER A 104 10.23 12.01 17.32
N GLY A 105 9.23 12.76 16.86
CA GLY A 105 9.36 13.70 15.75
C GLY A 105 8.04 14.30 15.30
N THR A 106 8.10 15.17 14.30
CA THR A 106 6.92 15.76 13.66
C THR A 106 7.08 15.74 12.14
N VAL A 107 6.01 15.43 11.42
CA VAL A 107 6.00 15.36 9.94
C VAL A 107 4.76 16.07 9.43
N VAL A 108 4.89 16.77 8.29
CA VAL A 108 3.76 17.41 7.61
C VAL A 108 3.04 16.37 6.75
N ALA A 109 1.72 16.26 6.89
CA ALA A 109 0.89 15.35 6.12
C ALA A 109 0.86 15.75 4.64
N ASP A 110 0.92 14.76 3.76
CA ASP A 110 0.92 14.92 2.32
C ASP A 110 -0.49 15.24 1.75
N GLY A 111 -0.61 15.27 0.41
CA GLY A 111 -1.87 15.52 -0.29
C GLY A 111 -2.98 14.51 0.00
N GLN A 112 -2.65 13.33 0.54
CA GLN A 112 -3.59 12.28 0.92
C GLN A 112 -3.90 12.29 2.43
N GLY A 113 -3.32 13.23 3.19
CA GLY A 113 -3.50 13.29 4.64
C GLY A 113 -2.71 12.22 5.40
N ARG A 114 -1.60 11.74 4.81
CA ARG A 114 -0.70 10.76 5.42
C ARG A 114 0.60 11.42 5.87
N ALA A 115 1.12 10.99 7.02
CA ALA A 115 2.43 11.40 7.51
C ALA A 115 3.22 10.17 7.96
N ALA A 116 4.46 10.03 7.51
CA ALA A 116 5.34 8.92 7.85
C ALA A 116 6.64 9.41 8.51
N LEU A 117 7.01 8.81 9.64
CA LEU A 117 8.23 9.08 10.38
C LEU A 117 9.02 7.79 10.61
N GLU A 118 10.29 7.79 10.21
CA GLU A 118 11.25 6.75 10.56
C GLU A 118 12.04 7.18 11.81
N VAL A 119 12.10 6.30 12.81
CA VAL A 119 12.75 6.57 14.09
C VAL A 119 13.78 5.48 14.39
N ALA A 120 15.04 5.87 14.54
CA ALA A 120 16.09 4.96 14.95
C ALA A 120 15.86 4.42 16.36
N VAL A 121 15.90 3.10 16.50
CA VAL A 121 15.75 2.38 17.77
C VAL A 121 17.14 2.16 18.38
N PRO A 122 17.41 2.60 19.62
CA PRO A 122 18.71 2.40 20.24
C PRO A 122 19.14 0.93 20.27
N GLY A 123 20.39 0.65 19.87
CA GLY A 123 20.96 -0.71 19.87
C GLY A 123 21.06 -1.37 21.24
N ASN A 124 20.98 -0.59 22.32
CA ASN A 124 20.98 -1.08 23.70
C ASN A 124 19.57 -1.30 24.27
N LEU A 125 18.50 -1.10 23.49
CA LEU A 125 17.15 -1.39 23.92
C LEU A 125 16.98 -2.91 24.08
N GLN A 126 16.48 -3.36 25.24
CA GLN A 126 16.34 -4.79 25.51
C GLN A 126 15.14 -5.37 24.76
N ALA A 127 15.33 -6.54 24.14
CA ALA A 127 14.23 -7.31 23.58
C ALA A 127 13.23 -7.71 24.68
N GLY A 128 11.95 -7.77 24.33
CA GLY A 128 10.85 -8.06 25.25
C GLY A 128 10.27 -6.82 25.96
N LEU A 129 10.91 -5.64 25.85
CA LEU A 129 10.33 -4.40 26.38
C LEU A 129 9.07 -4.01 25.61
N THR A 130 8.10 -3.45 26.32
CA THR A 130 6.89 -2.86 25.70
C THR A 130 7.16 -1.41 25.34
N VAL A 131 6.87 -1.04 24.10
CA VAL A 131 6.89 0.35 23.61
C VAL A 131 5.48 0.68 23.14
N THR A 132 4.98 1.85 23.52
CA THR A 132 3.69 2.36 23.06
C THR A 132 3.91 3.60 22.22
N PHE A 133 3.28 3.67 21.06
CA PHE A 133 3.33 4.80 20.14
C PHE A 133 1.95 5.48 20.04
N GLN A 134 1.93 6.79 19.82
CA GLN A 134 0.69 7.53 19.53
C GLN A 134 0.98 8.71 18.61
N ALA A 135 0.06 8.99 17.69
CA ALA A 135 0.10 10.19 16.84
C ALA A 135 -0.88 11.23 17.37
N ALA A 136 -0.55 12.51 17.23
CA ALA A 136 -1.42 13.61 17.61
C ALA A 136 -1.27 14.80 16.66
N ILE A 137 -2.37 15.51 16.43
CA ILE A 137 -2.44 16.73 15.62
C ILE A 137 -3.05 17.83 16.46
N ARG A 138 -2.40 19.00 16.46
CA ARG A 138 -3.00 20.20 17.02
C ARG A 138 -3.92 20.86 16.00
N ARG A 139 -5.22 20.92 16.28
CA ARG A 139 -6.20 21.61 15.43
C ARG A 139 -7.00 22.67 16.19
N GLY A 140 -7.47 23.67 15.46
CA GLY A 140 -8.32 24.74 16.00
C GLY A 140 -7.55 25.75 16.88
N ALA A 141 -8.22 26.85 17.21
CA ALA A 141 -7.66 27.89 18.07
C ALA A 141 -7.27 27.28 19.43
N GLN A 142 -6.01 27.46 19.82
CA GLN A 142 -5.45 26.91 21.07
C GLN A 142 -5.52 25.38 21.20
N GLY A 143 -5.85 24.62 20.15
CA GLY A 143 -5.99 23.16 20.23
C GLY A 143 -7.38 22.64 20.57
N SER A 144 -8.41 23.47 20.50
CA SER A 144 -9.80 23.08 20.81
C SER A 144 -10.31 21.88 20.01
N SER A 145 -9.69 21.59 18.87
CA SER A 145 -10.07 20.53 17.96
C SER A 145 -8.96 19.49 17.77
N SER A 146 -7.92 19.52 18.62
CA SER A 146 -6.82 18.56 18.56
C SER A 146 -7.32 17.12 18.60
N VAL A 147 -6.69 16.25 17.83
CA VAL A 147 -7.02 14.83 17.73
C VAL A 147 -5.79 13.98 18.02
N LYS A 148 -6.00 12.75 18.51
CA LYS A 148 -4.97 11.73 18.72
C LYS A 148 -5.44 10.39 18.15
N SER A 149 -4.50 9.54 17.78
CA SER A 149 -4.78 8.15 17.42
C SER A 149 -5.04 7.30 18.67
N ASN A 150 -5.54 6.09 18.49
CA ASN A 150 -5.39 5.07 19.53
C ASN A 150 -3.89 4.76 19.74
N PRO A 151 -3.48 4.34 20.96
CA PRO A 151 -2.11 3.91 21.20
C PRO A 151 -1.81 2.59 20.47
N SER A 152 -0.63 2.50 19.85
CA SER A 152 -0.10 1.30 19.21
C SER A 152 0.95 0.66 20.10
N VAL A 153 0.67 -0.53 20.64
CA VAL A 153 1.56 -1.24 21.57
C VAL A 153 2.38 -2.28 20.82
N LYS A 154 3.70 -2.25 21.02
CA LYS A 154 4.66 -3.15 20.38
C LYS A 154 5.63 -3.73 21.40
N THR A 155 6.18 -4.90 21.09
CA THR A 155 7.23 -5.55 21.87
C THR A 155 8.56 -5.49 21.11
N VAL A 156 9.59 -4.93 21.73
CA VAL A 156 10.92 -4.80 21.12
C VAL A 156 11.48 -6.17 20.78
N GLY A 157 11.96 -6.35 19.55
CA GLY A 157 12.56 -7.60 19.10
C GLY A 157 11.58 -8.78 19.15
N ALA A 158 10.30 -8.55 18.83
CA ALA A 158 9.36 -9.64 18.61
C ALA A 158 9.91 -10.61 17.55
N PRO A 159 9.57 -11.91 17.63
CA PRO A 159 10.02 -12.89 16.64
C PRO A 159 9.51 -12.51 15.25
N ALA A 160 10.29 -12.85 14.21
CA ALA A 160 9.91 -12.63 12.83
C ALA A 160 8.48 -13.14 12.54
N TRP A 161 7.77 -12.39 11.71
CA TRP A 161 6.45 -12.75 11.23
C TRP A 161 6.56 -14.09 10.52
N SER A 162 5.55 -14.93 10.71
CA SER A 162 5.52 -16.24 10.10
C SER A 162 4.08 -16.68 9.93
N HIS A 163 3.68 -16.85 8.69
CA HIS A 163 2.42 -17.45 8.30
C HIS A 163 2.66 -18.43 7.16
N ARG A 164 2.23 -19.69 7.38
CA ARG A 164 2.30 -20.76 6.39
C ARG A 164 0.93 -20.89 5.73
N VAL A 165 0.91 -20.65 4.43
CA VAL A 165 -0.26 -20.85 3.56
C VAL A 165 -0.25 -22.28 3.02
N ALA A 166 -1.39 -22.97 3.13
CA ALA A 166 -1.71 -24.20 2.43
C ALA A 166 -2.07 -23.88 0.97
N ILE A 167 -1.16 -24.19 0.05
CA ILE A 167 -1.36 -23.98 -1.40
C ILE A 167 -2.50 -24.84 -1.94
N ASP A 168 -3.72 -24.30 -1.95
CA ASP A 168 -4.95 -24.93 -2.44
C ASP A 168 -5.80 -24.00 -3.33
N GLY A 169 -5.34 -22.78 -3.55
CA GLY A 169 -5.98 -21.75 -4.38
C GLY A 169 -7.06 -20.96 -3.66
N SER A 170 -7.26 -21.16 -2.35
CA SER A 170 -8.28 -20.49 -1.54
C SER A 170 -7.66 -19.39 -0.67
N LEU A 171 -8.10 -18.14 -0.88
CA LEU A 171 -7.63 -17.03 -0.05
C LEU A 171 -8.24 -16.99 1.38
N GLN A 172 -8.90 -18.06 1.83
CA GLN A 172 -9.60 -18.05 3.13
C GLN A 172 -8.66 -17.90 4.34
N GLU A 173 -7.42 -18.39 4.24
CA GLU A 173 -6.45 -18.31 5.32
C GLU A 173 -5.66 -16.99 5.33
N TRP A 174 -5.72 -16.21 4.26
CA TRP A 174 -4.98 -14.96 4.14
C TRP A 174 -5.54 -13.89 5.08
N GLY A 175 -4.65 -13.30 5.87
CA GLY A 175 -4.99 -12.17 6.73
C GLY A 175 -5.21 -10.89 5.92
N THR A 176 -6.04 -9.98 6.45
CA THR A 176 -6.19 -8.64 5.85
C THR A 176 -4.89 -7.82 5.87
N ASP A 177 -3.95 -8.21 6.73
CA ASP A 177 -2.60 -7.67 6.85
C ASP A 177 -1.59 -8.30 5.87
N GLU A 178 -2.06 -9.18 4.99
CA GLU A 178 -1.26 -9.87 3.97
C GLU A 178 -1.75 -9.59 2.56
N LEU A 179 -2.93 -8.99 2.43
CA LEU A 179 -3.62 -8.69 1.19
C LEU A 179 -3.57 -7.19 0.87
N PHE A 180 -3.46 -6.91 -0.41
CA PHE A 180 -3.37 -5.57 -0.98
C PHE A 180 -4.45 -5.41 -2.05
N ALA A 181 -5.01 -4.21 -2.13
CA ALA A 181 -5.86 -3.84 -3.26
C ALA A 181 -5.04 -3.87 -4.57
N THR A 182 -5.75 -3.99 -5.70
CA THR A 182 -5.12 -3.92 -7.02
C THR A 182 -5.60 -2.71 -7.81
N THR A 183 -4.84 -2.33 -8.83
CA THR A 183 -5.16 -1.23 -9.77
C THR A 183 -6.53 -1.39 -10.45
N SER A 184 -7.02 -2.62 -10.58
CA SER A 184 -8.33 -2.93 -11.18
C SER A 184 -9.52 -2.72 -10.24
N GLY A 185 -9.27 -2.57 -8.93
CA GLY A 185 -10.26 -2.29 -7.89
C GLY A 185 -11.37 -3.35 -7.74
N GLY A 186 -12.40 -3.01 -6.97
CA GLY A 186 -13.51 -3.92 -6.69
C GLY A 186 -13.12 -5.07 -5.75
N ASN A 187 -13.51 -6.30 -6.10
CA ASN A 187 -13.20 -7.50 -5.31
C ASN A 187 -11.94 -8.20 -5.84
N THR A 188 -10.90 -7.47 -6.23
CA THR A 188 -9.61 -8.03 -6.64
C THR A 188 -8.59 -7.81 -5.53
N ALA A 189 -7.63 -8.72 -5.40
CA ALA A 189 -6.56 -8.60 -4.41
C ALA A 189 -5.27 -9.28 -4.88
N GLY A 190 -4.14 -8.84 -4.35
CA GLY A 190 -2.92 -9.63 -4.34
C GLY A 190 -2.41 -9.83 -2.92
N GLY A 191 -1.73 -10.93 -2.67
CA GLY A 191 -1.22 -11.29 -1.35
C GLY A 191 0.28 -11.52 -1.36
N VAL A 192 0.95 -11.11 -0.28
CA VAL A 192 2.32 -11.54 0.02
C VAL A 192 2.44 -11.86 1.50
N THR A 193 2.89 -13.07 1.84
CA THR A 193 3.26 -13.46 3.22
C THR A 193 4.44 -14.42 3.20
N TRP A 194 4.96 -14.83 4.35
CA TRP A 194 6.12 -15.72 4.43
C TRP A 194 6.16 -16.49 5.75
N ASP A 195 6.92 -17.57 5.74
CA ASP A 195 7.40 -18.22 6.94
C ASP A 195 8.94 -18.31 6.97
N ALA A 196 9.49 -19.21 7.77
CA ALA A 196 10.93 -19.40 7.88
C ALA A 196 11.60 -19.85 6.56
N ASP A 197 10.86 -20.57 5.71
CA ASP A 197 11.42 -21.29 4.56
C ASP A 197 10.84 -20.81 3.22
N THR A 198 9.66 -20.20 3.21
CA THR A 198 8.86 -19.95 2.00
C THR A 198 8.31 -18.52 1.98
N VAL A 199 8.29 -17.90 0.80
CA VAL A 199 7.47 -16.72 0.50
C VAL A 199 6.26 -17.18 -0.30
N TYR A 200 5.09 -16.71 0.13
CA TYR A 200 3.80 -17.01 -0.46
C TYR A 200 3.30 -15.79 -1.21
N PHE A 201 2.79 -16.00 -2.41
CA PHE A 201 2.11 -14.98 -3.21
C PHE A 201 0.69 -15.44 -3.52
N ALA A 202 -0.24 -14.50 -3.63
CA ALA A 202 -1.59 -14.78 -4.09
C ALA A 202 -2.07 -13.76 -5.11
N PHE A 203 -2.93 -14.22 -6.00
CA PHE A 203 -3.76 -13.39 -6.87
C PHE A 203 -5.23 -13.76 -6.65
N PHE A 204 -6.10 -12.76 -6.61
CA PHE A 204 -7.54 -12.95 -6.65
C PHE A 204 -8.13 -12.08 -7.74
N HIS A 205 -8.47 -12.71 -8.85
CA HIS A 205 -8.98 -12.04 -10.04
C HIS A 205 -9.86 -12.98 -10.87
N PRO A 206 -10.93 -12.47 -11.53
CA PRO A 206 -11.74 -13.29 -12.44
C PRO A 206 -10.94 -14.05 -13.49
N ASP A 207 -9.87 -13.44 -14.01
CA ASP A 207 -9.06 -14.04 -15.08
C ASP A 207 -8.13 -15.16 -14.61
N VAL A 208 -7.92 -15.35 -13.31
CA VAL A 208 -7.33 -16.60 -12.81
C VAL A 208 -8.22 -17.79 -13.20
N ALA A 209 -9.55 -17.61 -13.10
CA ALA A 209 -10.51 -18.67 -13.41
C ALA A 209 -10.76 -18.84 -14.92
N SER A 210 -10.72 -17.75 -15.68
CA SER A 210 -11.23 -17.69 -17.05
C SER A 210 -10.29 -17.10 -18.09
N GLY A 211 -9.08 -16.67 -17.71
CA GLY A 211 -8.14 -16.00 -18.60
C GLY A 211 -7.61 -16.91 -19.70
N GLY A 212 -7.33 -18.18 -19.38
CA GLY A 212 -6.81 -19.11 -20.40
C GLY A 212 -5.34 -18.83 -20.79
N PRO A 213 -4.87 -19.28 -21.96
CA PRO A 213 -3.45 -19.29 -22.31
C PRO A 213 -2.86 -17.92 -22.68
N GLU A 214 -3.66 -16.87 -22.82
CA GLU A 214 -3.17 -15.54 -23.23
C GLU A 214 -3.02 -14.58 -22.04
N HIS A 215 -3.42 -15.01 -20.84
CA HIS A 215 -3.31 -14.24 -19.62
C HIS A 215 -2.15 -14.76 -18.77
N TRP A 216 -1.39 -13.83 -18.20
CA TRP A 216 -0.22 -14.10 -17.39
C TRP A 216 -0.36 -13.51 -16.01
N GLU A 217 0.10 -14.23 -15.00
CA GLU A 217 0.47 -13.69 -13.69
C GLU A 217 1.97 -13.45 -13.65
N VAL A 218 2.38 -12.24 -13.28
CA VAL A 218 3.78 -11.81 -13.27
C VAL A 218 4.12 -11.22 -11.91
N ILE A 219 5.22 -11.68 -11.32
CA ILE A 219 5.76 -11.17 -10.07
C ILE A 219 7.22 -10.79 -10.30
N TYR A 220 7.53 -9.51 -10.21
CA TYR A 220 8.91 -9.03 -10.20
C TYR A 220 9.41 -8.91 -8.77
N ILE A 221 10.62 -9.42 -8.52
CA ILE A 221 11.24 -9.41 -7.21
C ILE A 221 12.62 -8.76 -7.31
N GLY A 222 12.82 -7.70 -6.54
CA GLY A 222 14.10 -7.02 -6.37
C GLY A 222 14.81 -7.55 -5.14
N THR A 223 16.11 -7.83 -5.30
CA THR A 223 17.02 -8.21 -4.20
C THR A 223 18.21 -7.24 -4.16
N THR A 224 19.16 -7.44 -3.26
CA THR A 224 20.40 -6.63 -3.22
C THR A 224 21.39 -6.93 -4.35
N ASP A 225 21.15 -8.01 -5.11
CA ASP A 225 21.95 -8.41 -6.28
C ASP A 225 21.70 -7.51 -7.50
N PRO A 226 22.56 -7.59 -8.55
CA PRO A 226 22.30 -6.85 -9.79
C PRO A 226 20.90 -7.17 -10.33
N GLY A 227 20.14 -6.13 -10.61
CA GLY A 227 18.82 -6.25 -11.22
C GLY A 227 18.66 -5.37 -12.46
N SER A 228 17.48 -5.44 -13.06
CA SER A 228 17.05 -4.62 -14.18
C SER A 228 15.88 -3.73 -13.76
N THR A 229 15.90 -2.47 -14.17
CA THR A 229 14.73 -1.56 -14.08
C THR A 229 13.81 -1.70 -15.30
N THR A 230 14.06 -2.70 -16.14
CA THR A 230 13.25 -3.07 -17.31
C THR A 230 12.80 -4.50 -17.13
N GLY A 231 11.49 -4.74 -17.21
CA GLY A 231 10.88 -6.05 -17.02
C GLY A 231 11.18 -7.05 -18.13
N VAL A 232 10.51 -8.20 -18.05
CA VAL A 232 10.57 -9.24 -19.08
C VAL A 232 9.58 -8.87 -20.18
N ILE A 233 9.99 -9.05 -21.44
CA ILE A 233 9.09 -8.85 -22.58
C ILE A 233 8.00 -9.93 -22.56
N LEU A 234 6.73 -9.51 -22.60
CA LEU A 234 5.56 -10.36 -22.81
C LEU A 234 4.83 -9.90 -24.07
N ASN A 235 5.01 -10.67 -25.14
CA ASN A 235 4.66 -10.29 -26.50
C ASN A 235 5.29 -8.93 -26.90
N THR A 236 4.50 -7.84 -26.94
CA THR A 236 4.99 -6.49 -27.30
C THR A 236 5.17 -5.56 -26.10
N GLN A 237 4.78 -5.98 -24.90
CA GLN A 237 4.87 -5.18 -23.68
C GLN A 237 6.23 -5.35 -23.01
N LEU A 238 6.85 -4.24 -22.59
CA LEU A 238 8.16 -4.16 -21.93
C LEU A 238 8.13 -3.12 -20.79
N PRO A 239 7.60 -3.49 -19.61
CA PRO A 239 7.34 -2.51 -18.56
C PRO A 239 8.65 -1.98 -17.95
N GLY A 240 8.70 -0.69 -17.66
CA GLY A 240 9.68 -0.13 -16.72
C GLY A 240 9.32 -0.46 -15.27
N LEU A 241 10.33 -0.70 -14.43
CA LEU A 241 10.17 -1.10 -13.03
C LEU A 241 10.69 -0.02 -12.07
N PRO A 242 10.06 0.18 -10.89
CA PRO A 242 10.44 1.22 -9.93
C PRO A 242 11.65 0.81 -9.08
N PHE A 243 12.15 -0.41 -9.26
CA PHE A 243 13.35 -0.95 -8.63
C PHE A 243 14.10 -1.86 -9.60
N ALA A 244 15.35 -2.20 -9.24
CA ALA A 244 16.13 -3.16 -9.99
C ALA A 244 15.68 -4.59 -9.63
N ALA A 245 14.81 -5.20 -10.44
CA ALA A 245 14.37 -6.57 -10.25
C ALA A 245 15.47 -7.56 -10.63
N SER A 246 15.76 -8.51 -9.75
CA SER A 246 16.72 -9.60 -10.00
C SER A 246 16.01 -10.87 -10.46
N LEU A 247 14.74 -11.05 -10.09
CA LEU A 247 13.91 -12.19 -10.45
C LEU A 247 12.58 -11.72 -11.05
N ALA A 248 12.04 -12.52 -11.98
CA ALA A 248 10.66 -12.42 -12.43
C ALA A 248 10.04 -13.81 -12.52
N LEU A 249 9.03 -14.09 -11.71
CA LEU A 249 8.19 -15.28 -11.84
C LEU A 249 7.06 -14.97 -12.82
N ARG A 250 6.81 -15.88 -13.77
CA ARG A 250 5.72 -15.75 -14.73
C ARG A 250 4.98 -17.06 -14.83
N ARG A 251 3.66 -16.98 -14.94
CA ARG A 251 2.79 -18.13 -15.13
C ARG A 251 1.64 -17.73 -16.06
N LYS A 252 1.20 -18.64 -16.93
CA LYS A 252 -0.06 -18.48 -17.67
C LYS A 252 -1.24 -18.87 -16.79
N ALA A 253 -2.35 -18.14 -16.90
CA ALA A 253 -3.56 -18.38 -16.09
C ALA A 253 -4.11 -19.80 -16.24
N ASP A 254 -3.94 -20.45 -17.40
CA ASP A 254 -4.34 -21.86 -17.60
C ASP A 254 -3.34 -22.90 -17.07
N GLY A 255 -2.25 -22.45 -16.44
CA GLY A 255 -1.16 -23.30 -15.95
C GLY A 255 -0.36 -24.01 -17.04
N SER A 256 -0.53 -23.66 -18.32
CA SER A 256 0.17 -24.33 -19.42
C SER A 256 1.66 -24.01 -19.50
N TYR A 257 2.08 -22.93 -18.84
CA TYR A 257 3.46 -22.50 -18.79
C TYR A 257 3.75 -21.72 -17.50
N ASP A 258 4.92 -21.94 -16.94
CA ASP A 258 5.52 -21.09 -15.92
C ASP A 258 7.05 -21.10 -16.05
N ASP A 259 7.68 -20.03 -15.57
CA ASP A 259 9.13 -19.95 -15.41
C ASP A 259 9.54 -18.93 -14.35
N ILE A 260 10.79 -19.05 -13.88
CA ILE A 260 11.48 -17.96 -13.18
C ILE A 260 12.62 -17.45 -14.04
N GLN A 261 12.65 -16.14 -14.23
CA GLN A 261 13.66 -15.43 -14.99
C GLN A 261 14.62 -14.74 -14.01
N GLU A 262 15.92 -15.01 -14.14
CA GLU A 262 16.97 -14.35 -13.36
C GLU A 262 17.71 -13.35 -14.24
N TRP A 263 17.97 -12.15 -13.71
CA TRP A 263 18.78 -11.15 -14.40
C TRP A 263 20.27 -11.45 -14.24
N ASN A 264 20.97 -11.75 -15.33
CA ASN A 264 22.39 -12.09 -15.29
C ASN A 264 23.34 -10.88 -15.45
N GLY A 265 22.81 -9.65 -15.35
CA GLY A 265 23.54 -8.40 -15.62
C GLY A 265 23.41 -7.90 -17.06
N GLN A 266 22.84 -8.67 -17.98
CA GLN A 266 22.68 -8.31 -19.40
C GLN A 266 21.32 -8.68 -19.98
N THR A 267 20.78 -9.84 -19.62
CA THR A 267 19.49 -10.35 -20.11
C THR A 267 18.80 -11.15 -19.01
N TRP A 268 17.48 -11.28 -19.15
CA TRP A 268 16.69 -12.24 -18.40
C TRP A 268 17.00 -13.66 -18.90
N VAL A 269 17.26 -14.59 -17.97
CA VAL A 269 17.53 -16.00 -18.24
C VAL A 269 16.52 -16.88 -17.49
N GLY A 270 15.72 -17.62 -18.25
CA GLY A 270 14.60 -18.39 -17.71
C GLY A 270 14.96 -19.83 -17.33
N THR A 271 14.42 -20.26 -16.20
CA THR A 271 14.28 -21.68 -15.83
C THR A 271 12.80 -22.07 -15.97
N PRO A 272 12.42 -22.79 -17.04
CA PRO A 272 11.02 -23.15 -17.30
C PRO A 272 10.52 -24.28 -16.40
N ASN A 273 9.21 -24.33 -16.19
CA ASN A 273 8.51 -25.30 -15.35
C ASN A 273 9.07 -25.31 -13.91
N LEU A 274 9.21 -24.12 -13.33
CA LEU A 274 9.60 -23.98 -11.94
C LEU A 274 8.54 -24.58 -11.03
N LEU A 275 7.27 -24.20 -11.20
CA LEU A 275 6.19 -24.52 -10.27
C LEU A 275 5.95 -26.03 -10.20
N GLY A 276 5.97 -26.58 -8.98
CA GLY A 276 5.95 -28.03 -8.73
C GLY A 276 7.34 -28.68 -8.71
N THR A 277 8.41 -27.90 -8.92
CA THR A 277 9.81 -28.33 -8.79
C THR A 277 10.56 -27.47 -7.78
N LEU A 278 11.74 -27.93 -7.34
CA LEU A 278 12.62 -27.20 -6.42
C LEU A 278 11.96 -26.74 -5.11
N GLY A 279 10.88 -27.42 -4.68
CA GLY A 279 10.10 -27.05 -3.49
C GLY A 279 9.11 -25.91 -3.70
N SER A 280 8.99 -25.38 -4.92
CA SER A 280 7.94 -24.44 -5.29
C SER A 280 6.63 -25.16 -5.63
N SER A 281 5.50 -24.46 -5.49
CA SER A 281 4.18 -25.00 -5.85
C SER A 281 3.21 -23.87 -6.17
N ALA A 282 2.15 -24.21 -6.90
CA ALA A 282 1.01 -23.32 -7.11
C ALA A 282 -0.29 -24.13 -7.15
N ALA A 283 -1.39 -23.49 -6.76
CA ALA A 283 -2.73 -24.07 -6.84
C ALA A 283 -3.77 -22.98 -7.15
N GLU A 284 -4.86 -23.39 -7.79
CA GLU A 284 -5.96 -22.51 -8.17
C GLU A 284 -7.29 -23.08 -7.70
N SER A 285 -8.17 -22.18 -7.27
CA SER A 285 -9.55 -22.51 -6.93
C SER A 285 -10.47 -21.32 -7.21
N GLY A 286 -11.29 -21.44 -8.24
CA GLY A 286 -12.12 -20.33 -8.70
C GLY A 286 -11.25 -19.15 -9.14
N GLN A 287 -11.38 -18.01 -8.48
CA GLN A 287 -10.65 -16.77 -8.79
C GLN A 287 -9.31 -16.64 -8.05
N GLY A 288 -9.00 -17.57 -7.14
CA GLY A 288 -7.78 -17.55 -6.35
C GLY A 288 -6.67 -18.37 -6.99
N LEU A 289 -5.47 -17.79 -7.02
CA LEU A 289 -4.20 -18.45 -7.30
C LEU A 289 -3.29 -18.22 -6.11
N GLU A 290 -2.66 -19.29 -5.62
CA GLU A 290 -1.62 -19.23 -4.60
C GLU A 290 -0.34 -19.84 -5.12
N ILE A 291 0.79 -19.23 -4.74
CA ILE A 291 2.12 -19.64 -5.16
C ILE A 291 3.03 -19.67 -3.94
N ALA A 292 3.77 -20.77 -3.76
CA ALA A 292 4.84 -20.89 -2.77
C ALA A 292 6.21 -20.94 -3.46
N ILE A 293 7.10 -20.04 -3.07
CA ILE A 293 8.50 -19.98 -3.53
C ILE A 293 9.43 -20.13 -2.33
N PRO A 294 10.31 -21.14 -2.30
CA PRO A 294 11.31 -21.26 -1.25
C PRO A 294 12.19 -20.01 -1.15
N ARG A 295 12.40 -19.50 0.06
CA ARG A 295 13.26 -18.35 0.35
C ARG A 295 14.69 -18.54 -0.15
N GLY A 296 15.17 -19.79 -0.17
CA GLY A 296 16.47 -20.13 -0.74
C GLY A 296 16.60 -19.83 -2.24
N LEU A 297 15.49 -19.82 -2.99
CA LEU A 297 15.48 -19.41 -4.40
C LEU A 297 15.47 -17.89 -4.58
N ILE A 298 14.92 -17.16 -3.60
CA ILE A 298 14.91 -15.69 -3.59
C ILE A 298 16.25 -15.12 -3.13
N GLY A 299 16.93 -15.80 -2.21
CA GLY A 299 18.31 -15.46 -1.80
C GLY A 299 18.47 -14.21 -0.94
N SER A 300 17.37 -13.54 -0.57
CA SER A 300 17.40 -12.33 0.25
C SER A 300 16.35 -12.34 1.37
N SER A 301 16.66 -11.71 2.50
CA SER A 301 15.68 -11.40 3.55
C SER A 301 14.97 -10.07 3.32
N ARG A 302 15.51 -9.19 2.47
CA ARG A 302 14.88 -7.92 2.10
C ARG A 302 14.57 -7.92 0.61
N ILE A 303 13.31 -7.78 0.26
CA ILE A 303 12.83 -7.84 -1.12
C ILE A 303 11.97 -6.63 -1.48
N GLN A 304 11.96 -6.28 -2.76
CA GLN A 304 10.96 -5.40 -3.35
C GLN A 304 10.08 -6.23 -4.27
N VAL A 305 8.77 -5.98 -4.27
CA VAL A 305 7.81 -6.78 -5.04
C VAL A 305 6.84 -5.86 -5.77
N VAL A 306 6.59 -6.19 -7.03
CA VAL A 306 5.44 -5.68 -7.78
C VAL A 306 4.83 -6.85 -8.56
N MET A 307 3.51 -6.95 -8.49
CA MET A 307 2.75 -8.02 -9.15
C MET A 307 1.80 -7.41 -10.16
N ALA A 308 1.51 -8.13 -11.24
CA ALA A 308 0.54 -7.71 -12.25
C ALA A 308 -0.01 -8.91 -13.01
N GLN A 309 -1.15 -8.71 -13.67
CA GLN A 309 -1.65 -9.57 -14.74
C GLN A 309 -1.39 -8.93 -16.10
N VAL A 310 -1.09 -9.76 -17.10
CA VAL A 310 -0.79 -9.31 -18.47
C VAL A 310 -1.56 -10.15 -19.47
N PHE A 311 -2.36 -9.51 -20.31
CA PHE A 311 -2.98 -10.14 -21.48
C PHE A 311 -2.11 -9.91 -22.71
N GLU A 312 -1.70 -10.99 -23.37
CA GLU A 312 -0.80 -10.95 -24.54
C GLU A 312 -1.54 -11.00 -25.90
N GLY A 313 -2.87 -10.99 -25.89
CA GLY A 313 -3.69 -11.14 -27.09
C GLY A 313 -3.48 -10.02 -28.11
N ASN A 314 -3.14 -10.40 -29.35
CA ASN A 314 -2.77 -9.47 -30.41
C ASN A 314 -3.81 -8.36 -30.65
N GLY A 315 -3.40 -7.10 -30.57
CA GLY A 315 -4.24 -5.93 -30.82
C GLY A 315 -5.10 -5.49 -29.64
N PHE A 316 -5.04 -6.21 -28.52
CA PHE A 316 -5.75 -5.89 -27.27
C PHE A 316 -4.85 -6.09 -26.05
N GLU A 317 -3.52 -6.10 -26.23
CA GLU A 317 -2.57 -6.30 -25.15
C GLU A 317 -2.82 -5.30 -24.00
N SER A 318 -2.79 -5.80 -22.77
CA SER A 318 -3.00 -4.98 -21.58
C SER A 318 -2.25 -5.53 -20.38
N THR A 319 -1.89 -4.64 -19.46
CA THR A 319 -1.40 -4.94 -18.12
C THR A 319 -2.37 -4.34 -17.12
N TYR A 320 -2.75 -5.12 -16.12
CA TYR A 320 -3.79 -4.79 -15.14
C TYR A 320 -3.57 -5.56 -13.83
N GLY A 321 -4.43 -5.32 -12.83
CA GLY A 321 -4.35 -6.03 -11.55
C GLY A 321 -3.03 -5.82 -10.81
N GLY A 322 -2.44 -4.64 -10.96
CA GLY A 322 -1.17 -4.25 -10.35
C GLY A 322 -1.25 -4.21 -8.83
N VAL A 323 -0.18 -4.65 -8.17
CA VAL A 323 -0.03 -4.60 -6.71
C VAL A 323 1.31 -3.95 -6.36
N PRO A 324 1.34 -2.89 -5.53
CA PRO A 324 0.20 -2.24 -4.88
C PRO A 324 -0.77 -1.53 -5.86
N ASP A 325 -1.95 -1.09 -5.39
CA ASP A 325 -2.99 -0.49 -6.23
C ASP A 325 -2.63 0.87 -6.85
N ASP A 326 -1.55 1.48 -6.39
CA ASP A 326 -0.94 2.68 -6.97
C ASP A 326 0.25 2.38 -7.89
N SER A 327 0.50 1.10 -8.22
CA SER A 327 1.64 0.69 -9.05
C SER A 327 1.60 1.26 -10.45
N PHE A 328 0.42 1.33 -11.06
CA PHE A 328 0.21 1.90 -12.40
C PHE A 328 -1.28 2.11 -12.68
N VAL A 329 -1.60 2.70 -13.82
CA VAL A 329 -2.97 2.72 -14.36
C VAL A 329 -3.10 1.61 -15.40
N ASP A 330 -4.13 0.77 -15.27
CA ASP A 330 -4.41 -0.33 -16.19
C ASP A 330 -4.39 0.15 -17.65
N GLY A 331 -3.70 -0.57 -18.52
CA GLY A 331 -3.51 -0.16 -19.91
C GLY A 331 -2.44 -0.95 -20.65
N TYR A 332 -2.10 -0.51 -21.86
CA TYR A 332 -1.04 -1.11 -22.66
C TYR A 332 0.34 -0.67 -22.15
N ASP A 333 1.18 -1.63 -21.76
CA ASP A 333 2.60 -1.43 -21.40
C ASP A 333 2.87 -0.26 -20.42
N PRO A 334 2.19 -0.19 -19.27
CA PRO A 334 2.44 0.85 -18.30
C PRO A 334 3.81 0.65 -17.63
N ASN A 335 4.50 1.76 -17.38
CA ASN A 335 5.64 1.75 -16.45
C ASN A 335 5.13 1.70 -15.01
N TYR A 336 5.73 0.86 -14.20
CA TYR A 336 5.37 0.69 -12.81
C TYR A 336 6.03 1.81 -11.98
N ALA A 337 5.26 2.42 -11.09
CA ALA A 337 5.64 3.60 -10.31
C ALA A 337 5.97 3.26 -8.84
N THR A 338 5.31 2.27 -8.26
CA THR A 338 5.45 1.88 -6.85
C THR A 338 5.63 0.36 -6.70
N SER A 339 6.10 -0.04 -5.52
CA SER A 339 6.38 -1.44 -5.18
C SER A 339 6.23 -1.66 -3.68
N LEU A 340 5.92 -2.89 -3.28
CA LEU A 340 6.05 -3.33 -1.90
C LEU A 340 7.53 -3.46 -1.53
N THR A 341 7.91 -3.03 -0.33
CA THR A 341 9.23 -3.32 0.27
C THR A 341 9.02 -4.17 1.51
N LEU A 342 9.65 -5.34 1.56
CA LEU A 342 9.45 -6.33 2.59
C LEU A 342 10.78 -6.76 3.21
N ASP A 343 10.85 -6.73 4.53
CA ASP A 343 11.83 -7.44 5.34
C ASP A 343 11.18 -8.72 5.88
N LEU A 344 11.56 -9.85 5.30
CA LEU A 344 11.11 -11.20 5.65
C LEU A 344 11.69 -11.71 6.98
N SER A 345 12.49 -10.90 7.68
CA SER A 345 12.93 -11.12 9.05
C SER A 345 12.19 -10.22 10.05
N SER A 346 11.38 -9.28 9.55
CA SER A 346 10.55 -8.44 10.39
C SER A 346 9.42 -9.25 11.05
N PRO A 347 9.05 -8.92 12.29
CA PRO A 347 7.87 -9.40 13.03
C PRO A 347 6.56 -8.81 12.50
N ASP A 348 6.62 -7.82 11.61
CA ASP A 348 5.43 -7.24 11.01
C ASP A 348 5.03 -7.97 9.72
N PRO A 349 3.72 -8.20 9.52
CA PRO A 349 3.18 -8.72 8.26
C PRO A 349 3.34 -7.70 7.11
N SER A 350 3.15 -8.16 5.88
CA SER A 350 3.47 -7.39 4.67
C SER A 350 2.77 -6.03 4.58
N ALA A 351 1.47 -5.95 4.91
CA ALA A 351 0.71 -4.70 4.81
C ALA A 351 1.09 -3.69 5.90
N ILE A 352 1.61 -4.14 7.04
CA ILE A 352 2.12 -3.23 8.09
C ILE A 352 3.47 -2.62 7.68
N GLN A 353 4.27 -3.35 6.91
CA GLN A 353 5.50 -2.82 6.32
C GLN A 353 5.23 -1.88 5.13
N ASN A 354 4.04 -1.98 4.53
CA ASN A 354 3.60 -1.19 3.37
C ASN A 354 2.23 -0.56 3.63
N PRO A 355 2.14 0.34 4.63
CA PRO A 355 0.87 0.87 5.11
C PRO A 355 0.22 1.88 4.16
#